data_AF-A0A3D2SW47-F1
#
_entry.id   AF-A0A3D2SW47-F1
#
_cell.length_a   1.000
_cell.length_b   1.000
_cell.length_c   1.000
_cell.angle_alpha   90.00
_cell.angle_beta   90.00
_cell.angle_gamma   90.00
#
_symmetry.space_group_name_H-M   'P 1'
#
loop_
_entity.id
_entity.type
_entity.pdbx_description
1 polymer ?
#
loop_
_entity_poly.entity_id
_entity_poly.type
_entity_poly.pdbx_seq_one_letter_code
_entity_poly.pdbx_strand_id
1 'polypeptide(L)'
;MNQNSQFVFDAGTLALDLLNTWRFDGDQALDLLQSPEDVVTWLAAVGLPGDASFPELSSSPPNRRILLDEAIWLRQDILLIVQSLVDEELPPPYTVHALNRILTESGTSFRL
;
A
#
# COMPACT_ATOMS: atom_id res chain seq x y z
N MET A 1 -19.15 1.78 -34.78
CA MET A 1 -19.02 2.22 -33.36
C MET A 1 -17.72 1.63 -32.85
N ASN A 2 -16.66 2.44 -32.76
CA ASN A 2 -15.36 1.99 -32.27
C ASN A 2 -15.37 2.00 -30.74
N GLN A 3 -15.33 0.82 -30.13
CA GLN A 3 -14.91 0.71 -28.74
C GLN A 3 -13.39 0.78 -28.74
N ASN A 4 -12.82 1.86 -28.20
CA ASN A 4 -11.41 1.92 -27.85
C ASN A 4 -11.18 0.96 -26.67
N SER A 5 -10.94 -0.31 -26.97
CA SER A 5 -10.56 -1.34 -26.01
C SER A 5 -9.07 -1.20 -25.70
N GLN A 6 -8.67 -0.08 -25.11
CA GLN A 6 -7.31 0.09 -24.61
C GLN A 6 -7.28 -0.42 -23.17
N PHE A 7 -6.56 -1.52 -22.95
CA PHE A 7 -6.22 -1.96 -21.60
C PHE A 7 -5.41 -0.87 -20.91
N VAL A 8 -5.91 -0.38 -19.78
CA VAL A 8 -5.22 0.59 -18.92
C VAL A 8 -4.72 -0.17 -17.70
N PHE A 9 -3.41 -0.23 -17.56
CA PHE A 9 -2.70 -0.83 -16.45
C PHE A 9 -1.79 0.23 -15.85
N ASP A 10 -2.05 0.66 -14.61
CA ASP A 10 -0.99 1.18 -13.71
C ASP A 10 -1.40 1.45 -12.24
N ALA A 11 -2.26 0.63 -11.63
CA ALA A 11 -2.59 0.78 -10.20
C ALA A 11 -3.02 -0.51 -9.48
N GLY A 12 -3.22 -1.62 -10.20
CA GLY A 12 -3.77 -2.86 -9.63
C GLY A 12 -2.76 -3.71 -8.85
N THR A 13 -1.46 -3.50 -9.04
CA THR A 13 -0.42 -4.38 -8.44
C THR A 13 0.17 -3.84 -7.15
N LEU A 14 0.20 -2.52 -6.90
CA LEU A 14 0.91 -1.98 -5.73
C LEU A 14 0.29 -2.39 -4.40
N ALA A 15 -1.04 -2.44 -4.30
CA ALA A 15 -1.71 -2.95 -3.11
C ALA A 15 -1.42 -4.44 -2.89
N LEU A 16 -1.41 -5.24 -3.97
CA LEU A 16 -1.06 -6.65 -3.91
C LEU A 16 0.43 -6.85 -3.61
N ASP A 17 1.32 -6.03 -4.15
CA ASP A 17 2.77 -6.04 -3.90
C ASP A 17 3.07 -5.64 -2.46
N LEU A 18 2.32 -4.69 -1.90
CA LEU A 18 2.39 -4.33 -0.49
C LEU A 18 1.88 -5.49 0.38
N LEU A 19 0.76 -6.13 0.04
CA LEU A 19 0.29 -7.35 0.73
C LEU A 19 1.32 -8.49 0.65
N ASN A 20 1.99 -8.66 -0.49
CA ASN A 20 3.02 -9.68 -0.73
C ASN A 20 4.32 -9.45 0.04
N THR A 21 4.43 -8.34 0.78
CA THR A 21 5.47 -8.19 1.81
C THR A 21 5.19 -9.05 3.03
N TRP A 22 3.96 -9.56 3.19
CA TRP A 22 3.64 -10.63 4.11
C TRP A 22 3.56 -11.93 3.32
N ARG A 23 4.59 -12.78 3.44
CA ARG A 23 4.68 -14.04 2.70
C ARG A 23 4.39 -15.22 3.62
N PHE A 24 3.85 -16.28 3.05
CA PHE A 24 3.80 -17.59 3.67
C PHE A 24 4.86 -18.47 3.03
N ASP A 25 5.82 -18.94 3.84
CA ASP A 25 6.76 -20.00 3.47
C ASP A 25 6.34 -21.27 4.20
N GLY A 26 5.53 -22.09 3.53
CA GLY A 26 4.80 -23.19 4.18
C GLY A 26 3.83 -22.65 5.24
N ASP A 27 3.97 -23.12 6.48
CA ASP A 27 3.17 -22.66 7.64
C ASP A 27 3.77 -21.42 8.32
N GLN A 28 4.94 -20.95 7.90
CA GLN A 28 5.59 -19.81 8.52
C GLN A 28 5.22 -18.51 7.81
N ALA A 29 4.58 -17.62 8.56
CA ALA A 29 4.33 -16.26 8.12
C ALA A 29 5.61 -15.43 8.27
N LEU A 30 6.11 -14.89 7.16
CA LEU A 30 7.28 -14.03 7.09
C LEU A 30 6.85 -12.60 6.76
N ASP A 31 7.12 -11.69 7.69
CA ASP A 31 6.92 -10.25 7.46
C ASP A 31 8.21 -9.63 6.92
N LEU A 32 8.16 -9.08 5.70
CA LEU A 32 9.25 -8.42 5.00
C LEU A 32 9.29 -6.90 5.21
N LEU A 33 8.39 -6.32 6.03
CA LEU A 33 8.41 -4.90 6.41
C LEU A 33 8.68 -4.75 7.91
N GLN A 34 9.92 -4.98 8.34
CA GLN A 34 10.29 -4.94 9.77
C GLN A 34 11.02 -3.67 10.19
N SER A 35 11.64 -3.01 9.22
CA SER A 35 12.46 -1.82 9.41
C SER A 35 12.12 -0.75 8.38
N PRO A 36 12.42 0.53 8.66
CA PRO A 36 12.23 1.58 7.67
C PRO A 36 13.02 1.35 6.36
N GLU A 37 14.17 0.70 6.45
CA GLU A 37 15.00 0.33 5.30
C GLU A 37 14.28 -0.64 4.36
N ASP A 38 13.43 -1.52 4.90
CA ASP A 38 12.62 -2.44 4.11
C ASP A 38 11.57 -1.69 3.27
N VAL A 39 10.97 -0.64 3.84
CA VAL A 39 10.00 0.21 3.13
C VAL A 39 10.68 0.96 1.99
N VAL A 40 11.87 1.51 2.23
CA VAL A 40 12.66 2.18 1.18
C VAL A 40 13.02 1.19 0.07
N THR A 41 13.42 -0.02 0.43
CA THR A 41 13.74 -1.10 -0.52
C THR A 41 12.52 -1.50 -1.34
N TRP A 42 11.37 -1.64 -0.69
CA TRP A 42 10.10 -1.94 -1.35
C TRP A 42 9.68 -0.82 -2.31
N LEU A 43 9.71 0.44 -1.87
CA LEU A 43 9.39 1.61 -2.71
C LEU A 43 10.25 1.64 -3.98
N ALA A 44 11.56 1.42 -3.84
CA ALA A 44 12.47 1.34 -4.98
C ALA A 44 12.14 0.16 -5.92
N ALA A 45 11.79 -1.01 -5.36
CA ALA A 45 11.45 -2.20 -6.14
C ALA A 45 10.17 -2.03 -6.95
N VAL A 46 9.19 -1.30 -6.43
CA VAL A 46 7.93 -0.99 -7.13
C VAL A 46 8.02 0.25 -8.03
N GLY A 47 9.24 0.79 -8.23
CA GLY A 47 9.47 1.95 -9.10
C GLY A 47 8.94 3.26 -8.55
N LEU A 48 8.60 3.31 -7.26
CA LEU A 48 8.21 4.54 -6.58
C LEU A 48 9.45 5.31 -6.11
N PRO A 49 9.37 6.64 -6.00
CA PRO A 49 10.50 7.44 -5.57
C PRO A 49 10.91 7.05 -4.14
N GLY A 50 12.10 6.46 -3.97
CA GLY A 50 12.67 6.10 -2.67
C GLY A 50 13.41 7.26 -1.99
N ASP A 51 14.21 6.97 -0.96
CA ASP A 51 14.97 7.93 -0.12
C ASP A 51 15.67 9.06 -0.90
N ALA A 52 16.19 8.78 -2.11
CA ALA A 52 16.86 9.76 -2.96
C ALA A 52 15.91 10.85 -3.51
N SER A 53 14.61 10.60 -3.52
CA SER A 53 13.57 11.51 -3.99
C SER A 53 12.88 12.28 -2.86
N PHE A 54 13.10 11.86 -1.60
CA PHE A 54 12.54 12.47 -0.40
C PHE A 54 13.63 12.68 0.66
N PRO A 55 14.41 13.76 0.57
CA PRO A 55 15.49 14.07 1.52
C PRO A 55 15.01 14.10 2.99
N GLU A 56 13.74 14.43 3.21
CA GLU A 56 13.05 14.49 4.49
C GLU A 56 12.90 13.12 5.18
N LEU A 57 12.86 12.03 4.40
CA LEU A 57 12.91 10.65 4.91
C LEU A 57 14.33 10.29 5.32
N SER A 58 15.35 10.71 4.55
CA SER A 58 16.74 10.38 4.85
C SER A 58 17.35 11.15 6.04
N SER A 59 16.79 12.32 6.36
CA SER A 59 17.37 13.27 7.33
C SER A 59 16.80 13.18 8.75
N SER A 60 15.75 12.38 8.97
CA SER A 60 15.04 12.30 10.26
C SER A 60 14.67 10.85 10.61
N PRO A 61 15.37 10.23 11.58
CA PRO A 61 15.03 8.88 12.06
C PRO A 61 13.56 8.72 12.52
N PRO A 62 12.93 9.72 13.18
CA PRO A 62 11.49 9.67 13.48
C PRO A 62 10.60 9.56 12.24
N ASN A 63 10.90 10.29 11.17
CA ASN A 63 10.09 10.28 9.95
C ASN A 63 10.12 8.91 9.26
N ARG A 64 11.28 8.25 9.27
CA ARG A 64 11.44 6.88 8.76
C ARG A 64 10.60 5.87 9.51
N ARG A 65 10.53 6.01 10.84
CA ARG A 65 9.69 5.14 11.67
C ARG A 65 8.21 5.36 11.40
N ILE A 66 7.78 6.60 11.28
CA ILE A 66 6.39 6.96 10.92
C ILE A 66 6.03 6.34 9.56
N LEU A 67 6.91 6.44 8.57
CA LEU A 67 6.66 5.85 7.25
C LEU A 67 6.46 4.31 7.32
N LEU A 68 7.26 3.62 8.14
CA LEU A 68 7.07 2.19 8.40
C LEU A 68 5.71 1.90 9.04
N ASP A 69 5.36 2.64 10.09
CA ASP A 69 4.09 2.44 10.80
C ASP A 69 2.89 2.65 9.86
N GLU A 70 2.93 3.72 9.04
CA GLU A 70 1.90 4.00 8.02
C GLU A 70 1.84 2.91 6.93
N ALA A 71 2.97 2.39 6.46
CA ALA A 71 3.01 1.30 5.48
C ALA A 71 2.40 0.00 6.06
N ILE A 72 2.70 -0.31 7.33
CA ILE A 72 2.13 -1.48 8.02
C ILE A 72 0.62 -1.32 8.19
N TRP A 73 0.15 -0.15 8.62
CA TRP A 73 -1.28 0.14 8.78
C TRP A 73 -2.03 0.05 7.46
N LEU A 74 -1.49 0.67 6.40
CA LEU A 74 -2.10 0.59 5.07
C LEU A 74 -2.19 -0.87 4.58
N ARG A 75 -1.13 -1.67 4.79
CA ARG A 75 -1.13 -3.11 4.44
C ARG A 75 -2.22 -3.87 5.20
N GLN A 76 -2.39 -3.61 6.50
CA GLN A 76 -3.41 -4.24 7.33
C GLN A 76 -4.83 -3.85 6.90
N ASP A 77 -5.07 -2.57 6.63
CA ASP A 77 -6.38 -2.09 6.19
C ASP A 77 -6.76 -2.68 4.83
N ILE A 78 -5.82 -2.73 3.88
CA ILE A 78 -6.03 -3.38 2.58
C ILE A 78 -6.35 -4.88 2.78
N LEU A 79 -5.61 -5.58 3.65
CA LEU A 79 -5.83 -7.01 3.90
C LEU A 79 -7.23 -7.26 4.44
N LEU A 80 -7.67 -6.48 5.42
CA LEU A 80 -9.00 -6.62 6.03
C LEU A 80 -10.10 -6.36 5.01
N ILE A 81 -9.95 -5.35 4.15
CA ILE A 81 -10.89 -5.09 3.07
C ILE A 81 -10.96 -6.29 2.13
N VAL A 82 -9.81 -6.82 1.69
CA VAL A 82 -9.76 -7.98 0.78
C VAL A 82 -10.40 -9.20 1.43
N GLN A 83 -10.12 -9.48 2.70
CA GLN A 83 -10.70 -10.60 3.44
C GLN A 83 -12.22 -10.47 3.54
N SER A 84 -12.74 -9.32 3.98
CA SER A 84 -14.18 -9.09 4.06
C SER A 84 -14.86 -9.26 2.70
N LEU A 85 -14.25 -8.77 1.62
CA LEU A 85 -14.80 -8.93 0.27
C LEU A 85 -14.80 -10.40 -0.19
N VAL A 86 -13.78 -11.18 0.17
CA VAL A 86 -13.72 -12.63 -0.12
C VAL A 86 -14.80 -13.40 0.64
N ASP A 87 -15.06 -13.01 1.88
CA ASP A 87 -16.08 -13.62 2.74
C ASP A 87 -17.51 -13.10 2.48
N GLU A 88 -17.70 -12.26 1.45
CA GLU A 88 -18.97 -11.60 1.12
C GLU A 88 -19.53 -10.70 2.26
N GLU A 89 -18.65 -10.19 3.12
CA GLU A 89 -18.95 -9.30 4.22
C GLU A 89 -18.62 -7.82 3.90
N LEU A 90 -19.16 -6.91 4.71
CA LEU A 90 -18.81 -5.50 4.63
C LEU A 90 -17.46 -5.24 5.32
N PRO A 91 -16.51 -4.56 4.65
CA PRO A 91 -15.26 -4.16 5.31
C PRO A 91 -15.50 -3.30 6.55
N PRO A 92 -14.62 -3.38 7.56
CA PRO A 92 -14.73 -2.51 8.74
C PRO A 92 -14.70 -1.03 8.35
N PRO A 93 -15.64 -0.18 8.84
CA PRO A 93 -15.76 1.21 8.36
C PRO A 93 -14.47 2.03 8.45
N TYR A 94 -13.65 1.79 9.49
CA TYR A 94 -12.40 2.53 9.68
C TYR A 94 -11.38 2.30 8.56
N THR A 95 -11.31 1.08 7.99
CA THR A 95 -10.39 0.75 6.89
C THR A 95 -10.77 1.53 5.62
N VAL A 96 -12.07 1.62 5.35
CA VAL A 96 -12.63 2.40 4.23
C VAL A 96 -12.40 3.90 4.44
N HIS A 97 -12.57 4.39 5.67
CA HIS A 97 -12.28 5.79 6.00
C HIS A 97 -10.79 6.13 5.85
N ALA A 98 -9.89 5.24 6.26
CA ALA A 98 -8.45 5.43 6.11
C ALA A 98 -8.05 5.52 4.63
N LEU A 99 -8.53 4.59 3.79
CA LEU A 99 -8.29 4.65 2.35
C LEU A 99 -8.88 5.92 1.71
N ASN A 100 -10.11 6.28 2.05
CA ASN A 100 -10.74 7.49 1.52
C ASN A 100 -9.96 8.76 1.90
N ARG A 101 -9.42 8.81 3.13
CA ARG A 101 -8.55 9.90 3.56
C ARG A 101 -7.29 9.96 2.69
N ILE A 102 -6.61 8.84 2.49
CA ILE A 102 -5.38 8.76 1.66
C ILE A 102 -5.68 9.16 0.21
N LEU A 103 -6.79 8.70 -0.36
CA LEU A 103 -7.21 9.08 -1.71
C LEU A 103 -7.54 10.58 -1.82
N THR A 104 -8.16 11.16 -0.79
CA THR A 104 -8.47 12.59 -0.71
C THR A 104 -7.19 13.43 -0.62
N GLU A 105 -6.27 13.03 0.25
CA GLU A 105 -4.99 13.73 0.49
C GLU A 105 -4.02 13.60 -0.68
N SER A 106 -4.02 12.47 -1.40
CA SER A 106 -3.21 12.25 -2.61
C SER A 106 -3.71 13.00 -3.86
N GLY A 107 -4.80 13.78 -3.75
CA GLY A 107 -5.33 14.58 -4.85
C GLY A 107 -6.02 13.75 -5.95
N THR A 108 -6.16 12.44 -5.76
CA THR A 108 -6.88 11.55 -6.67
C THR A 108 -8.38 11.72 -6.41
N SER A 109 -8.94 12.81 -6.93
CA SER A 109 -10.38 13.03 -6.95
C SER A 109 -11.01 11.96 -7.84
N PHE A 110 -11.35 10.80 -7.26
CA PHE A 110 -12.36 9.92 -7.83
C PHE A 110 -13.69 10.66 -7.73
N ARG A 111 -13.96 11.51 -8.75
CA ARG A 111 -15.32 11.95 -9.04
C ARG A 111 -16.09 10.72 -9.51
N LEU A 112 -16.79 10.09 -8.57
CA LEU A 112 -17.92 9.19 -8.85
C LEU A 112 -19.06 9.99 -9.50
#